data_AF-A0AAJ3F4B9-F1
#
_entry.id   AF-A0AAJ3F4B9-F1
#
_cell.length_a   1.000
_cell.length_b   1.000
_cell.length_c   1.000
_cell.angle_alpha   90.00
_cell.angle_beta   90.00
_cell.angle_gamma   90.00
#
_symmetry.space_group_name_H-M   'P 1'
#
loop_
_entity.id
_entity.type
_entity.pdbx_description
1 polymer ?
#
loop_
_entity_poly.entity_id
_entity_poly.type
_entity_poly.pdbx_seq_one_letter_code
_entity_poly.pdbx_strand_id
1 'polypeptide(L)'
;MAIGVSLEDAEWVVGLAGHTGVESVERLAGGWDNSNHRIRLAGGSSLVLKIWQAQSVPEDVETVIQRHIWIDGNGIPTAVPMMLETGA
;
A
#
# COMPACT_ATOMS: atom_id res chain seq x y z
N MET A 1 -11.02 -13.73 -1.11
CA MET A 1 -11.67 -13.29 0.15
C MET A 1 -11.20 -11.89 0.49
N ALA A 2 -12.10 -11.02 0.93
CA ALA A 2 -11.75 -9.68 1.40
C ALA A 2 -10.96 -9.80 2.72
N ILE A 3 -9.75 -9.24 2.76
CA ILE A 3 -8.96 -9.14 4.00
C ILE A 3 -9.37 -7.85 4.71
N GLY A 4 -9.78 -7.96 5.96
CA GLY A 4 -9.95 -6.81 6.85
C GLY A 4 -8.61 -6.43 7.46
N VAL A 5 -8.41 -5.14 7.69
CA VAL A 5 -7.21 -4.59 8.33
C VAL A 5 -7.66 -3.86 9.58
N SER A 6 -7.14 -4.23 10.74
CA SER A 6 -7.44 -3.57 11.99
C SER A 6 -6.72 -2.22 12.09
N LEU A 7 -7.14 -1.36 13.03
CA LEU A 7 -6.41 -0.12 13.31
C LEU A 7 -4.99 -0.40 13.81
N GLU A 8 -4.81 -1.46 14.60
CA GLU A 8 -3.50 -1.86 15.14
C GLU A 8 -2.56 -2.32 14.02
N ASP A 9 -3.03 -3.19 13.12
CA ASP A 9 -2.23 -3.64 11.96
C ASP A 9 -1.87 -2.46 11.05
N ALA A 10 -2.83 -1.53 10.84
CA ALA A 10 -2.58 -0.34 10.06
C ALA A 10 -1.53 0.57 10.71
N GLU A 11 -1.63 0.82 12.02
CA GLU A 11 -0.63 1.61 12.77
C GLU A 11 0.75 0.98 12.67
N TRP A 12 0.84 -0.34 12.81
CA TRP A 12 2.10 -1.08 12.68
C TRP A 12 2.70 -0.94 11.27
N VAL A 13 1.92 -1.16 10.21
CA VAL A 13 2.40 -1.07 8.82
C VAL A 13 2.83 0.35 8.45
N VAL A 14 2.06 1.38 8.83
CA VAL A 14 2.47 2.77 8.51
C VAL A 14 3.69 3.19 9.34
N GLY A 15 3.86 2.61 10.53
CA GLY A 15 5.08 2.74 11.33
C GLY A 15 6.33 2.28 10.58
N LEU A 16 6.24 1.18 9.81
CA LEU A 16 7.34 0.72 8.95
C LEU A 16 7.68 1.71 7.84
N ALA A 17 6.81 2.67 7.52
CA ALA A 17 7.02 3.72 6.53
C ALA A 17 7.36 5.09 7.16
N GLY A 18 7.66 5.13 8.48
CA GLY A 18 7.97 6.38 9.19
C GLY A 18 6.74 7.25 9.49
N HIS A 19 5.54 6.67 9.46
CA HIS A 19 4.28 7.36 9.76
C HIS A 19 3.63 6.85 11.05
N THR A 20 2.72 7.62 11.63
CA THR A 20 1.95 7.26 12.84
C THR A 20 0.62 8.02 12.86
N GLY A 21 -0.27 7.64 13.76
CA GLY A 21 -1.51 8.36 14.04
C GLY A 21 -2.60 7.98 13.06
N VAL A 22 -2.81 6.68 12.84
CA VAL A 22 -3.93 6.14 12.05
C VAL A 22 -5.24 6.47 12.75
N GLU A 23 -6.11 7.19 12.04
CA GLU A 23 -7.45 7.55 12.52
C GLU A 23 -8.52 6.59 11.99
N SER A 24 -8.38 6.14 10.74
CA SER A 24 -9.33 5.22 10.14
C SER A 24 -8.70 4.35 9.07
N VAL A 25 -9.31 3.17 8.90
CA VAL A 25 -9.00 2.22 7.83
C VAL A 25 -10.31 1.91 7.12
N GLU A 26 -10.36 2.22 5.84
CA GLU A 26 -11.56 2.04 5.02
C GLU A 26 -11.21 1.21 3.78
N ARG A 27 -11.96 0.13 3.56
CA ARG A 27 -11.81 -0.65 2.33
C ARG A 27 -12.24 0.20 1.14
N LEU A 28 -11.40 0.27 0.12
CA LEU A 28 -11.75 0.92 -1.14
C LEU A 28 -12.56 -0.02 -2.01
N ALA A 29 -13.59 0.52 -2.67
CA ALA A 29 -14.33 -0.21 -3.68
C ALA A 29 -13.42 -0.49 -4.89
N GLY A 30 -13.57 -1.68 -5.49
CA GLY A 30 -12.68 -2.15 -6.55
C GLY A 30 -11.58 -3.09 -6.03
N GLY A 31 -10.65 -3.45 -6.91
CA GLY A 31 -9.64 -4.48 -6.61
C GLY A 31 -10.25 -5.88 -6.63
N TRP A 32 -10.59 -6.36 -7.84
CA TRP A 32 -11.09 -7.72 -8.04
C TRP A 32 -10.11 -8.75 -7.46
N ASP A 33 -8.82 -8.51 -7.72
CA ASP A 33 -7.73 -9.44 -7.46
C ASP A 33 -6.91 -9.12 -6.20
N ASN A 34 -7.00 -7.90 -5.68
CA ASN A 34 -6.20 -7.42 -4.55
C ASN A 34 -7.06 -6.54 -3.65
N SER A 35 -6.91 -6.69 -2.33
CA SER A 35 -7.62 -5.83 -1.38
C SER A 35 -6.88 -4.50 -1.22
N ASN A 36 -7.60 -3.38 -1.34
CA ASN A 36 -7.04 -2.03 -1.17
C ASN A 36 -7.78 -1.33 -0.03
N HIS A 37 -7.02 -0.64 0.83
CA HIS A 37 -7.54 0.11 1.95
C HIS A 37 -6.99 1.53 1.93
N ARG A 38 -7.85 2.51 2.21
CA ARG A 38 -7.45 3.88 2.52
C ARG A 38 -7.20 3.97 4.03
N ILE A 39 -6.02 4.48 4.38
CA ILE A 39 -5.64 4.78 5.76
C ILE A 39 -5.60 6.30 5.89
N ARG A 40 -6.38 6.87 6.82
CA ARG A 40 -6.32 8.30 7.17
C ARG A 40 -5.41 8.49 8.36
N LEU A 41 -4.53 9.49 8.29
CA LEU A 41 -3.64 9.87 9.38
C LEU A 41 -4.10 11.19 10.01
N ALA A 42 -3.80 11.39 11.29
CA ALA A 42 -4.19 12.58 12.07
C ALA A 42 -3.68 13.92 11.49
N GLY A 43 -2.65 13.88 10.63
CA GLY A 43 -2.17 15.05 9.87
C GLY A 43 -3.03 15.44 8.67
N GLY A 44 -4.15 14.76 8.43
CA GLY A 44 -5.04 14.96 7.27
C GLY A 44 -4.53 14.29 5.98
N SER A 45 -3.34 13.70 5.99
CA SER A 45 -2.84 12.90 4.88
C SER A 45 -3.53 11.54 4.80
N SER A 46 -3.43 10.88 3.65
CA SER A 46 -3.97 9.54 3.45
C SER A 46 -2.98 8.66 2.70
N LEU A 47 -2.94 7.39 3.07
CA LEU A 47 -2.15 6.35 2.43
C LEU A 47 -3.06 5.28 1.82
N VAL A 48 -2.56 4.56 0.82
CA VAL A 48 -3.23 3.38 0.28
C VAL A 48 -2.41 2.15 0.63
N LEU A 49 -3.01 1.23 1.39
CA LEU A 49 -2.47 -0.10 1.65
C LEU A 49 -3.06 -1.08 0.64
N LYS A 50 -2.19 -1.62 -0.22
CA LYS A 50 -2.53 -2.69 -1.15
C LYS A 50 -2.01 -4.02 -0.63
N ILE A 51 -2.91 -5.00 -0.49
CA ILE A 51 -2.58 -6.37 -0.11
C ILE A 51 -2.69 -7.24 -1.35
N TRP A 52 -1.57 -7.81 -1.77
CA TRP A 52 -1.47 -8.65 -2.95
C TRP A 52 -2.04 -10.04 -2.67
N GLN A 53 -3.00 -10.48 -3.48
CA GLN A 53 -3.67 -11.79 -3.36
C GLN A 53 -3.65 -12.55 -4.68
N ALA A 54 -3.60 -11.85 -5.82
CA ALA A 54 -3.57 -12.48 -7.14
C ALA A 54 -2.19 -12.98 -7.56
N GLN A 55 -1.12 -12.41 -7.00
CA GLN A 55 0.24 -12.87 -7.20
C GLN A 55 0.55 -13.92 -6.14
N SER A 56 0.70 -15.18 -6.54
CA SER A 56 1.07 -16.27 -5.63
C SER A 56 2.58 -16.32 -5.36
N VAL A 57 3.37 -15.60 -6.14
CA VAL A 57 4.83 -15.57 -6.10
C VAL A 57 5.29 -14.12 -5.83
N PRO A 58 6.07 -13.84 -4.77
CA PRO A 58 6.50 -12.48 -4.42
C PRO A 58 7.24 -11.74 -5.54
N GLU A 59 8.01 -12.45 -6.35
CA GLU A 59 8.78 -11.90 -7.48
C GLU A 59 7.87 -11.31 -8.57
N ASP A 60 6.63 -11.79 -8.69
CA ASP A 60 5.64 -11.20 -9.60
C ASP A 60 5.19 -9.81 -9.10
N VAL A 61 5.08 -9.64 -7.78
CA VAL A 61 4.79 -8.33 -7.16
C VAL A 61 5.94 -7.36 -7.41
N GLU A 62 7.18 -7.82 -7.21
CA GLU A 62 8.37 -7.02 -7.47
C GLU A 62 8.41 -6.56 -8.94
N THR A 63 8.11 -7.46 -9.87
CA THR A 63 8.04 -7.12 -11.30
C THR A 63 7.03 -5.99 -11.57
N VAL A 64 5.87 -6.00 -10.91
CA VAL A 64 4.88 -4.92 -11.04
C VAL A 64 5.41 -3.60 -10.47
N ILE A 65 6.07 -3.66 -9.31
CA ILE A 65 6.67 -2.48 -8.66
C ILE A 65 7.75 -1.86 -9.57
N GLN A 66 8.67 -2.68 -10.09
CA GLN A 66 9.74 -2.21 -10.97
C GLN A 66 9.20 -1.53 -12.24
N ARG A 67 8.08 -2.02 -12.79
CA ARG A 67 7.41 -1.36 -13.91
C ARG A 67 6.85 0.01 -13.53
N HIS A 68 6.23 0.15 -12.35
CA HIS A 68 5.72 1.44 -11.89
C HIS A 68 6.86 2.44 -11.67
N ILE A 69 7.97 2.01 -11.06
CA ILE A 69 9.19 2.82 -10.90
C ILE A 69 9.74 3.26 -12.25
N TRP A 70 9.84 2.35 -13.22
CA TRP A 70 10.33 2.68 -14.55
C TRP A 70 9.42 3.70 -15.26
N ILE A 71 8.09 3.52 -15.20
CA ILE A 71 7.12 4.42 -15.83
C ILE A 71 7.21 5.82 -15.22
N ASP A 72 7.23 5.89 -13.89
CA ASP A 72 7.38 7.16 -13.15
C ASP A 72 8.71 7.86 -13.48
N GLY A 73 9.81 7.10 -13.51
CA GLY A 73 11.13 7.60 -13.90
C GLY A 73 11.22 8.10 -15.35
N ASN A 74 10.26 7.74 -16.22
CA ASN A 74 10.13 8.25 -17.58
C ASN A 74 9.10 9.39 -17.70
N GLY A 75 8.67 9.99 -16.58
CA GLY A 75 7.82 11.18 -16.54
C GLY A 75 6.34 10.92 -16.76
N ILE A 76 5.88 9.67 -16.66
CA ILE A 76 4.46 9.31 -16.73
C ILE A 76 3.94 9.13 -15.30
N PRO A 77 3.07 10.03 -14.79
CA PRO A 77 2.60 9.98 -13.42
C PRO A 77 1.97 8.63 -13.07
N THR A 78 2.63 7.90 -12.18
CA THR A 78 2.26 6.54 -11.79
C THR A 78 2.51 6.36 -10.31
N ALA A 79 1.65 5.60 -9.63
CA ALA A 79 1.83 5.36 -8.21
C ALA A 79 3.06 4.45 -7.97
N VAL A 80 4.09 5.00 -7.33
CA VAL A 80 5.25 4.22 -6.85
C VAL A 80 5.04 3.90 -5.36
N PRO A 81 5.22 2.64 -4.92
CA PRO A 81 5.12 2.29 -3.51
C PRO A 81 6.13 3.07 -2.66
N MET A 82 5.73 3.41 -1.43
CA MET A 82 6.66 3.97 -0.46
C MET A 82 7.68 2.92 -0.04
N MET A 83 8.94 3.36 0.13
CA MET A 83 9.96 2.54 0.75
C MET A 83 9.69 2.43 2.24
N LEU A 84 9.73 1.21 2.76
CA LEU A 84 9.69 0.98 4.20
C LEU A 84 11.10 1.17 4.78
N GLU A 85 11.21 1.63 6.03
CA GLU A 85 12.48 1.91 6.71
C GLU A 85 13.36 0.65 6.82
N THR A 86 12.75 -0.53 6.91
CA THR A 86 13.47 -1.81 6.91
C THR A 86 13.86 -2.28 5.51
N GLY A 87 13.52 -1.53 4.46
CA GLY A 87 13.85 -1.82 3.06
C GLY A 87 13.20 -3.07 2.50
N ALA A 88 12.07 -3.53 3.07
CA ALA A 88 11.46 -4.82 2.73
C ALA A 88 11.13 -4.94 1.23
#